data_AF-A0A929MNI8-F1
#
_entry.id   AF-A0A929MNI8-F1
#
_cell.length_a   1.000
_cell.length_b   1.000
_cell.length_c   1.000
_cell.angle_alpha   90.00
_cell.angle_beta   90.00
_cell.angle_gamma   90.00
#
_symmetry.space_group_name_H-M   'P 1'
#
loop_
_entity.id
_entity.type
_entity.pdbx_description
1 polymer ?
#
loop_
_entity_poly.entity_id
_entity_poly.type
_entity_poly.pdbx_seq_one_letter_code
_entity_poly.pdbx_strand_id
1 'polypeptide(L)'
;MKRKFWPLAIAILVGLTAGMTYFGIIRPKQVAQPKTETLVSQSDVTIAVVNEDQGYRYNGQNVRLADMLLANLAQTNQYRLETVPRSTANAGLDSGKYQVVLVMPSNFSKDSLNLESATPTQAVFQYRIKSDQQVLLKQAEEAVSNIKNAFNKDIINIYFSSIVGNLQVAQAQVTDVVQNQATTLAKYRNSLVDPLNAYSKSFTDISNVSAGTVTTMDNLGGVLTGTNEAFTSIIDTKKDYSGDVESVINSQSAWSQAMAQRELALGNFYTNLRAVDVSSALNGLNVMNTQTFPSLVAAQPIDDAVNGLTALNERLEGFESEISSNNEEVTK
;
A
#
# COMPACT_ATOMS: atom_id res chain seq x y z
N MET A 1 -31.18 -14.43 -8.91
CA MET A 1 -30.45 -13.83 -7.77
C MET A 1 -29.05 -14.44 -7.69
N LYS A 2 -28.01 -13.74 -8.16
CA LYS A 2 -26.62 -14.20 -8.06
C LYS A 2 -26.03 -13.69 -6.73
N ARG A 3 -25.79 -14.59 -5.78
CA ARG A 3 -25.14 -14.24 -4.50
C ARG A 3 -23.64 -14.02 -4.76
N LYS A 4 -23.15 -12.83 -4.40
CA LYS A 4 -21.73 -12.42 -4.54
C LYS A 4 -20.87 -13.26 -3.57
N PHE A 5 -20.15 -14.25 -4.10
CA PHE A 5 -19.16 -15.07 -3.38
C PHE A 5 -17.79 -14.37 -3.19
N TRP A 6 -17.63 -13.17 -3.73
CA TRP A 6 -16.39 -12.38 -3.67
C TRP A 6 -15.84 -12.07 -2.26
N PRO A 7 -16.66 -11.78 -1.22
CA PRO A 7 -16.09 -11.45 0.10
C PRO A 7 -15.44 -12.67 0.80
N LEU A 8 -15.86 -13.89 0.47
CA LEU A 8 -15.27 -15.11 1.04
C LEU A 8 -13.89 -15.44 0.43
N ALA A 9 -13.71 -15.19 -0.87
CA ALA A 9 -12.43 -15.40 -1.55
C ALA A 9 -11.35 -14.43 -1.05
N ILE A 10 -11.71 -13.15 -0.82
CA ILE A 10 -10.81 -12.13 -0.28
C ILE A 10 -10.40 -12.48 1.16
N ALA A 11 -11.35 -12.95 1.99
CA ALA A 11 -11.05 -13.35 3.37
C ALA A 11 -10.09 -14.55 3.45
N ILE A 12 -10.19 -15.52 2.53
CA ILE A 12 -9.27 -16.67 2.46
C ILE A 12 -7.86 -16.21 2.04
N LEU A 13 -7.75 -15.26 1.11
CA LEU A 13 -6.46 -14.71 0.66
C LEU A 13 -5.74 -13.91 1.77
N VAL A 14 -6.49 -13.13 2.54
CA VAL A 14 -5.97 -12.39 3.71
C VAL A 14 -5.58 -13.37 4.84
N GLY A 15 -6.32 -14.45 5.03
CA GLY A 15 -5.98 -15.50 5.99
C GLY A 15 -4.69 -16.25 5.64
N LEU A 16 -4.46 -16.56 4.36
CA LEU A 16 -3.25 -17.23 3.87
C LEU A 16 -2.00 -16.34 3.97
N THR A 17 -2.14 -15.04 3.69
CA THR A 17 -1.03 -14.07 3.82
C THR A 17 -0.65 -13.83 5.27
N ALA A 18 -1.62 -13.73 6.18
CA ALA A 18 -1.36 -13.66 7.62
C ALA A 18 -0.68 -14.94 8.17
N GLY A 19 -1.08 -16.12 7.66
CA GLY A 19 -0.42 -17.39 7.95
C GLY A 19 1.03 -17.45 7.50
N MET A 20 1.35 -16.93 6.30
CA MET A 20 2.73 -16.87 5.78
C MET A 20 3.61 -15.89 6.57
N THR A 21 3.07 -14.78 7.07
CA THR A 21 3.85 -13.89 7.96
C THR A 21 4.11 -14.50 9.34
N TYR A 22 3.21 -15.34 9.86
CA TYR A 22 3.40 -15.99 11.17
C TYR A 22 4.37 -17.18 11.13
N PHE A 23 4.43 -17.91 10.01
CA PHE A 23 5.41 -18.99 9.80
C PHE A 23 6.69 -18.57 9.07
N GLY A 24 6.75 -17.34 8.55
CA GLY A 24 7.86 -16.79 7.74
C GLY A 24 9.13 -16.40 8.49
N ILE A 25 9.22 -16.65 9.81
CA ILE A 25 10.47 -16.48 10.58
C ILE A 25 10.98 -17.84 11.09
N ILE A 26 10.97 -18.86 10.23
CA ILE A 26 11.91 -19.97 10.39
C ILE A 26 13.11 -19.61 9.54
N ARG A 27 14.15 -19.05 10.16
CA ARG A 27 15.48 -18.94 9.53
C ARG A 27 15.80 -20.33 8.97
N PRO A 28 16.10 -20.50 7.67
CA PRO A 28 16.56 -21.79 7.19
C PRO A 28 17.82 -22.12 7.98
N LYS A 29 17.71 -23.06 8.93
CA LYS A 29 18.89 -23.74 9.42
C LYS A 29 19.48 -24.36 8.17
N GLN A 30 20.73 -24.02 7.88
CA GLN A 30 21.51 -24.76 6.91
C GLN A 30 21.45 -26.21 7.34
N VAL A 31 20.59 -26.99 6.71
CA VAL A 31 20.73 -28.43 6.74
C VAL A 31 21.99 -28.62 5.92
N ALA A 32 23.12 -28.69 6.62
CA ALA A 32 24.32 -29.27 6.10
C ALA A 32 23.88 -30.65 5.58
N GLN A 33 23.69 -30.74 4.26
CA GLN A 33 23.63 -32.03 3.61
C GLN A 33 24.95 -32.72 3.99
N PRO A 34 24.91 -33.96 4.51
CA PRO A 34 26.14 -34.71 4.63
C PRO A 34 26.75 -34.76 3.23
N LYS A 35 27.92 -34.14 3.06
CA LYS A 35 28.79 -34.38 1.91
C LYS A 35 29.19 -35.84 1.98
N THR A 36 28.35 -36.68 1.42
CA THR A 36 28.73 -38.01 0.94
C THR A 36 28.44 -38.04 -0.55
N GLU A 37 29.06 -37.10 -1.28
CA GLU A 37 29.38 -37.36 -2.68
C GLU A 37 30.62 -38.25 -2.65
N THR A 38 30.35 -39.55 -2.64
CA THR A 38 31.29 -40.53 -3.17
C THR A 38 31.70 -40.02 -4.55
N LEU A 39 32.97 -39.64 -4.70
CA LEU A 39 33.60 -39.39 -5.99
C LEU A 39 33.45 -40.68 -6.81
N VAL A 40 32.51 -40.72 -7.74
CA VAL A 40 32.37 -41.84 -8.69
C VAL A 40 32.70 -41.32 -10.08
N SER A 41 33.83 -41.83 -10.59
CA SER A 41 34.29 -41.95 -11.97
C SER A 41 33.60 -41.08 -13.03
N GLN A 42 34.42 -40.23 -13.66
CA GLN A 42 34.13 -39.65 -14.97
C GLN A 42 33.45 -40.70 -15.87
N SER A 43 32.21 -40.42 -16.26
CA SER A 43 31.42 -41.29 -17.12
C SER A 43 32.01 -41.25 -18.52
N ASP A 44 32.30 -42.41 -19.10
CA ASP A 44 32.74 -42.53 -20.50
C ASP A 44 31.57 -42.36 -21.50
N VAL A 45 30.37 -42.08 -20.99
CA VAL A 45 29.18 -41.82 -21.80
C VAL A 45 29.29 -40.46 -22.49
N THR A 46 29.36 -40.50 -23.81
CA THR A 46 29.27 -39.32 -24.67
C THR A 46 27.84 -39.19 -25.23
N ILE A 47 27.28 -38.00 -25.12
CA ILE A 47 25.88 -37.71 -25.43
C ILE A 47 25.81 -36.73 -26.60
N ALA A 48 25.21 -37.16 -27.70
CA ALA A 48 24.85 -36.25 -28.79
C ALA A 48 23.50 -35.62 -28.52
N VAL A 49 23.43 -34.29 -28.59
CA VAL A 49 22.22 -33.52 -28.43
C VAL A 49 21.76 -32.99 -29.78
N VAL A 50 20.53 -33.31 -30.16
CA VAL A 50 19.84 -32.73 -31.31
C VAL A 50 18.82 -31.75 -30.77
N ASN A 51 19.08 -30.45 -30.94
CA ASN A 51 18.12 -29.43 -30.54
C ASN A 51 17.30 -28.95 -31.75
N GLU A 52 16.05 -29.42 -31.85
CA GLU A 52 15.10 -28.98 -32.90
C GLU A 52 14.11 -27.93 -32.37
N ASP A 53 14.19 -27.56 -31.10
CA ASP A 53 13.29 -26.61 -30.42
C ASP A 53 13.30 -25.24 -31.10
N GLN A 54 12.10 -24.77 -31.43
CA GLN A 54 11.89 -23.49 -32.11
C GLN A 54 11.67 -22.33 -31.13
N GLY A 55 11.59 -22.62 -29.83
CA GLY A 55 11.20 -21.64 -28.81
C GLY A 55 9.69 -21.43 -28.76
N TYR A 56 9.26 -20.59 -27.83
CA TYR A 56 7.86 -20.23 -27.65
C TYR A 56 7.73 -18.80 -27.15
N ARG A 57 6.67 -18.10 -27.57
CA ARG A 57 6.41 -16.74 -27.12
C ARG A 57 5.64 -16.79 -25.81
N TYR A 58 6.30 -16.45 -24.71
CA TYR A 58 5.73 -16.44 -23.35
C TYR A 58 5.90 -15.04 -22.75
N ASN A 59 4.80 -14.44 -22.26
CA ASN A 59 4.74 -13.07 -21.72
C ASN A 59 5.41 -12.03 -22.64
N GLY A 60 5.11 -12.11 -23.94
CA GLY A 60 5.67 -11.19 -24.95
C GLY A 60 7.13 -11.44 -25.37
N GLN A 61 7.86 -12.34 -24.70
CA GLN A 61 9.25 -12.67 -25.02
C GLN A 61 9.37 -14.00 -25.75
N ASN A 62 10.32 -14.11 -26.68
CA ASN A 62 10.65 -15.39 -27.32
C ASN A 62 11.61 -16.18 -26.41
N VAL A 63 11.13 -17.27 -25.85
CA VAL A 63 11.86 -18.10 -24.89
C VAL A 63 12.29 -19.41 -25.55
N ARG A 64 13.59 -19.69 -25.55
CA ARG A 64 14.18 -20.96 -26.01
C ARG A 64 14.63 -21.80 -24.81
N LEU A 65 13.67 -22.49 -24.19
CA LEU A 65 13.89 -23.25 -22.96
C LEU A 65 14.86 -24.42 -23.14
N ALA A 66 14.83 -25.10 -24.29
CA ALA A 66 15.77 -26.19 -24.56
C ALA A 66 17.23 -25.71 -24.49
N ASP A 67 17.53 -24.53 -25.06
CA ASP A 67 18.87 -23.94 -25.01
C ASP A 67 19.32 -23.66 -23.57
N MET A 68 18.44 -23.08 -22.76
CA MET A 68 18.74 -22.74 -21.37
C MET A 68 19.01 -23.98 -20.53
N LEU A 69 18.17 -25.02 -20.67
CA LEU A 69 18.34 -26.28 -19.96
C LEU A 69 19.63 -27.01 -20.38
N LEU A 70 19.94 -27.04 -21.68
CA LEU A 70 21.17 -27.65 -22.19
C LEU A 70 22.43 -26.90 -21.74
N ALA A 71 22.38 -25.57 -21.71
CA ALA A 71 23.47 -24.75 -21.18
C ALA A 71 23.70 -25.01 -19.69
N ASN A 72 22.64 -25.08 -18.88
CA ASN A 72 22.76 -25.38 -17.46
C ASN A 72 23.26 -26.82 -17.21
N LEU A 73 22.75 -27.79 -17.97
CA LEU A 73 23.17 -29.19 -17.90
C LEU A 73 24.68 -29.33 -18.17
N ALA A 74 25.19 -28.62 -19.18
CA ALA A 74 26.62 -28.62 -19.53
C ALA A 74 27.52 -27.98 -18.47
N GLN A 75 26.98 -27.05 -17.66
CA GLN A 75 27.73 -26.44 -16.55
C GLN A 75 27.70 -27.27 -15.27
N THR A 76 26.60 -27.98 -15.03
CA THR A 76 26.32 -28.62 -13.74
C THR A 76 26.65 -30.12 -13.70
N ASN A 77 26.87 -30.76 -14.85
CA ASN A 77 27.12 -32.20 -14.93
C ASN A 77 28.42 -32.54 -15.63
N GLN A 78 28.94 -33.73 -15.38
CA GLN A 78 30.21 -34.23 -15.92
C GLN A 78 30.06 -34.96 -17.27
N TYR A 79 28.89 -34.89 -17.94
CA TYR A 79 28.66 -35.56 -19.22
C TYR A 79 29.29 -34.79 -20.38
N ARG A 80 29.88 -35.52 -21.34
CA ARG A 80 30.36 -34.93 -22.59
C ARG A 80 29.19 -34.75 -23.56
N LEU A 81 28.68 -33.53 -23.64
CA LEU A 81 27.56 -33.15 -24.50
C LEU A 81 28.08 -32.53 -25.80
N GLU A 82 27.68 -33.07 -26.95
CA GLU A 82 27.98 -32.50 -28.27
C GLU A 82 26.66 -32.18 -28.98
N THR A 83 26.39 -30.89 -29.25
CA THR A 83 25.19 -30.50 -30.00
C THR A 83 25.47 -30.68 -31.50
N VAL A 84 24.73 -31.57 -32.16
CA VAL A 84 24.96 -31.94 -33.56
C VAL A 84 23.65 -32.10 -34.34
N PRO A 85 23.68 -32.00 -35.69
CA PRO A 85 22.52 -32.32 -36.51
C PRO A 85 22.06 -33.78 -36.32
N ARG A 86 20.76 -34.03 -36.52
CA ARG A 86 20.14 -35.35 -36.31
C ARG A 86 20.83 -36.48 -37.07
N SER A 87 21.26 -36.22 -38.30
CA SER A 87 21.99 -37.18 -39.13
C SER A 87 23.34 -37.58 -38.49
N THR A 88 24.09 -36.60 -37.99
CA THR A 88 25.36 -36.80 -37.29
C THR A 88 25.16 -37.53 -35.95
N ALA A 89 24.11 -37.17 -35.20
CA ALA A 89 23.78 -37.85 -33.96
C ALA A 89 23.50 -39.35 -34.19
N ASN A 90 22.65 -39.67 -35.18
CA ASN A 90 22.32 -41.06 -35.52
C ASN A 90 23.53 -41.84 -36.01
N ALA A 91 24.32 -41.29 -36.93
CA ALA A 91 25.54 -41.95 -37.43
C ALA A 91 26.57 -42.16 -36.31
N GLY A 92 26.69 -41.19 -35.39
CA GLY A 92 27.56 -41.31 -34.23
C GLY A 92 27.08 -42.34 -33.20
N LEU A 93 25.76 -42.48 -33.02
CA LEU A 93 25.19 -43.57 -32.22
C LEU A 93 25.48 -44.93 -32.85
N ASP A 94 25.30 -45.05 -34.17
CA ASP A 94 25.46 -46.32 -34.87
C ASP A 94 26.91 -46.81 -34.91
N SER A 95 27.87 -45.89 -35.03
CA SER A 95 29.31 -46.14 -34.99
C SER A 95 29.90 -46.27 -33.59
N GLY A 96 29.11 -46.04 -32.53
CA GLY A 96 29.56 -46.08 -31.14
C GLY A 96 30.34 -44.84 -30.68
N LYS A 97 30.42 -43.77 -31.50
CA LYS A 97 30.95 -42.45 -31.08
C LYS A 97 30.15 -41.88 -29.91
N TYR A 98 28.82 -42.05 -29.94
CA TYR A 98 27.92 -41.62 -28.87
C TYR A 98 27.21 -42.84 -28.28
N GLN A 99 27.04 -42.84 -26.96
CA GLN A 99 26.26 -43.86 -26.26
C GLN A 99 24.80 -43.44 -26.09
N VAL A 100 24.53 -42.13 -26.12
CA VAL A 100 23.20 -41.54 -26.04
C VAL A 100 22.99 -40.53 -27.16
N VAL A 101 21.84 -40.58 -27.81
CA VAL A 101 21.29 -39.47 -28.59
C VAL A 101 20.10 -38.92 -27.84
N LEU A 102 20.14 -37.64 -27.52
CA LEU A 102 19.05 -36.87 -26.91
C LEU A 102 18.47 -35.93 -27.96
N VAL A 103 17.15 -35.95 -28.17
CA VAL A 103 16.47 -35.08 -29.13
C VAL A 103 15.45 -34.21 -28.41
N MET A 104 15.63 -32.89 -28.51
CA MET A 104 14.68 -31.88 -28.06
C MET A 104 13.74 -31.57 -29.24
N PRO A 105 12.46 -31.95 -29.18
CA PRO A 105 11.51 -31.73 -30.27
C PRO A 105 11.24 -30.25 -30.52
N SER A 106 10.72 -29.94 -31.72
CA SER A 106 10.40 -28.57 -32.13
C SER A 106 9.45 -27.79 -31.21
N ASN A 107 8.59 -28.48 -30.48
CA ASN A 107 7.61 -27.91 -29.56
C ASN A 107 8.03 -28.00 -28.09
N PHE A 108 9.27 -28.36 -27.78
CA PHE A 108 9.71 -28.55 -26.40
C PHE A 108 9.48 -27.31 -25.52
N SER A 109 9.88 -26.12 -25.99
CA SER A 109 9.65 -24.87 -25.25
C SER A 109 8.16 -24.56 -25.09
N LYS A 110 7.35 -24.83 -26.12
CA LYS A 110 5.90 -24.63 -26.07
C LYS A 110 5.27 -25.52 -24.99
N ASP A 111 5.54 -26.81 -25.03
CA ASP A 111 4.94 -27.77 -24.10
C ASP A 111 5.41 -27.51 -22.67
N SER A 112 6.68 -27.14 -22.48
CA SER A 112 7.25 -26.88 -21.15
C SER A 112 6.74 -25.62 -20.48
N LEU A 113 6.46 -24.58 -21.25
CA LEU A 113 5.92 -23.30 -20.75
C LEU A 113 4.40 -23.33 -20.63
N ASN A 114 3.74 -24.40 -21.09
CA ASN A 114 2.29 -24.59 -21.02
C ASN A 114 1.82 -25.13 -19.65
N LEU A 115 2.60 -24.95 -18.57
CA LEU A 115 2.30 -25.49 -17.24
C LEU A 115 1.10 -24.79 -16.58
N GLU A 116 0.80 -23.56 -17.00
CA GLU A 116 -0.27 -22.71 -16.46
C GLU A 116 -1.62 -22.91 -17.16
N SER A 117 -1.63 -23.59 -18.31
CA SER A 117 -2.86 -23.84 -19.09
C SER A 117 -3.87 -24.69 -18.32
N ALA A 118 -5.16 -24.50 -18.62
CA ALA A 118 -6.25 -25.34 -18.11
C ALA A 118 -6.04 -26.84 -18.40
N THR A 119 -5.28 -27.15 -19.45
CA THR A 119 -4.83 -28.51 -19.80
C THR A 119 -3.32 -28.50 -20.03
N PRO A 120 -2.51 -28.62 -18.96
CA PRO A 120 -1.06 -28.56 -19.09
C PRO A 120 -0.54 -29.74 -19.93
N THR A 121 0.44 -29.46 -20.78
CA THR A 121 1.06 -30.48 -21.64
C THR A 121 2.37 -30.93 -21.01
N GLN A 122 2.63 -32.23 -21.01
CA GLN A 122 3.90 -32.75 -20.52
C GLN A 122 4.98 -32.50 -21.58
N ALA A 123 6.02 -31.75 -21.20
CA ALA A 123 7.22 -31.64 -22.02
C ALA A 123 7.93 -32.98 -22.13
N VAL A 124 8.29 -33.37 -23.35
CA VAL A 124 8.98 -34.62 -23.65
C VAL A 124 10.23 -34.37 -24.46
N PHE A 125 11.31 -35.05 -24.11
CA PHE A 125 12.46 -35.23 -24.98
C PHE A 125 12.57 -36.70 -25.37
N GLN A 126 13.13 -36.97 -26.54
CA GLN A 126 13.34 -38.33 -27.02
C GLN A 126 14.79 -38.74 -26.75
N TYR A 127 15.02 -40.01 -26.47
CA TYR A 127 16.37 -40.51 -26.34
C TYR A 127 16.53 -41.90 -26.96
N ARG A 128 17.75 -42.20 -27.41
CA ARG A 128 18.18 -43.53 -27.85
C ARG A 128 19.51 -43.86 -27.22
N ILE A 129 19.66 -45.11 -26.78
CA ILE A 129 20.88 -45.61 -26.15
C ILE A 129 21.40 -46.78 -26.98
N LYS A 130 22.70 -46.83 -27.24
CA LYS A 130 23.37 -47.96 -27.89
C LYS A 130 24.78 -48.11 -27.33
N SER A 131 25.12 -49.31 -26.89
CA SER A 131 26.48 -49.69 -26.50
C SER A 131 26.62 -51.20 -26.54
N ASP A 132 27.77 -51.69 -27.03
CA ASP A 132 28.11 -53.11 -26.99
C ASP A 132 28.65 -53.54 -25.61
N GLN A 133 28.98 -52.57 -24.75
CA GLN A 133 29.43 -52.79 -23.38
C GLN A 133 28.29 -52.58 -22.38
N GLN A 134 27.98 -53.62 -21.60
CA GLN A 134 26.89 -53.61 -20.62
C GLN A 134 27.08 -52.54 -19.52
N VAL A 135 28.31 -52.23 -19.14
CA VAL A 135 28.62 -51.18 -18.14
C VAL A 135 28.26 -49.80 -18.70
N LEU A 136 28.70 -49.48 -19.92
CA LEU A 136 28.37 -48.22 -20.59
C LEU A 136 26.87 -48.09 -20.85
N LEU A 137 26.17 -49.20 -21.14
CA LEU A 137 24.71 -49.19 -21.30
C LEU A 137 24.01 -48.71 -20.02
N LYS A 138 24.39 -49.28 -18.86
CA LYS A 138 23.84 -48.87 -17.56
C LYS A 138 24.19 -47.42 -17.22
N GLN A 139 25.43 -47.00 -17.47
CA GLN A 139 25.85 -45.61 -17.25
C GLN A 139 25.08 -44.63 -18.16
N ALA A 140 24.76 -45.04 -19.39
CA ALA A 140 23.98 -44.24 -20.32
C ALA A 140 22.50 -44.11 -19.88
N GLU A 141 21.90 -45.19 -19.38
CA GLU A 141 20.56 -45.16 -18.77
C GLU A 141 20.51 -44.23 -17.55
N GLU A 142 21.54 -44.32 -16.69
CA GLU A 142 21.69 -43.45 -15.53
C GLU A 142 21.87 -41.99 -15.95
N ALA A 143 22.65 -41.72 -17.00
CA ALA A 143 22.83 -40.38 -17.55
C ALA A 143 21.50 -39.77 -18.03
N VAL A 144 20.68 -40.52 -18.77
CA VAL A 144 19.35 -40.06 -19.20
C VAL A 144 18.44 -39.79 -18.01
N SER A 145 18.47 -40.64 -16.98
CA SER A 145 17.71 -40.44 -15.74
C SER A 145 18.13 -39.15 -15.02
N ASN A 146 19.43 -38.89 -14.91
CA ASN A 146 19.97 -37.69 -14.29
C ASN A 146 19.63 -36.42 -15.08
N ILE A 147 19.70 -36.47 -16.41
CA ILE A 147 19.27 -35.37 -17.29
C ILE A 147 17.78 -35.06 -17.09
N LYS A 148 16.93 -36.09 -17.05
CA LYS A 148 15.50 -35.91 -16.78
C LYS A 148 15.26 -35.21 -15.44
N ASN A 149 15.96 -35.63 -14.39
CA ASN A 149 15.84 -35.04 -13.06
C ASN A 149 16.35 -33.59 -13.02
N ALA A 150 17.46 -33.30 -13.70
CA ALA A 150 17.99 -31.94 -13.82
C ALA A 150 17.00 -31.01 -14.53
N PHE A 151 16.46 -31.43 -15.68
CA PHE A 151 15.47 -30.66 -16.42
C PHE A 151 14.19 -30.43 -15.61
N ASN A 152 13.68 -31.43 -14.91
CA ASN A 152 12.52 -31.25 -14.03
C ASN A 152 12.78 -30.19 -12.96
N LYS A 153 13.95 -30.25 -12.29
CA LYS A 153 14.32 -29.29 -11.25
C LYS A 153 14.43 -27.88 -11.81
N ASP A 154 15.07 -27.73 -12.97
CA ASP A 154 15.28 -26.42 -13.60
C ASP A 154 13.97 -25.80 -14.09
N ILE A 155 13.09 -26.59 -14.72
CA ILE A 155 11.76 -26.13 -15.16
C ILE A 155 10.94 -25.68 -13.94
N ILE A 156 10.95 -26.45 -12.84
CA ILE A 156 10.28 -26.08 -11.59
C ILE A 156 10.84 -24.76 -11.04
N ASN A 157 12.16 -24.59 -11.01
CA ASN A 157 12.79 -23.37 -10.50
C ASN A 157 12.44 -22.13 -11.36
N ILE A 158 12.43 -22.28 -12.68
CA ILE A 158 12.02 -21.22 -13.61
C ILE A 158 10.56 -20.81 -13.33
N TYR A 159 9.67 -21.80 -13.17
CA TYR A 159 8.26 -21.57 -12.87
C TYR A 159 8.05 -20.84 -11.54
N PHE A 160 8.64 -21.35 -10.44
CA PHE A 160 8.50 -20.70 -9.13
C PHE A 160 9.13 -19.30 -9.10
N SER A 161 10.22 -19.07 -9.82
CA SER A 161 10.83 -17.74 -9.93
C SER A 161 9.91 -16.75 -10.65
N SER A 162 9.20 -17.20 -11.69
CA SER A 162 8.18 -16.39 -12.38
C SER A 162 7.04 -15.98 -11.45
N ILE A 163 6.45 -16.94 -10.72
CA ILE A 163 5.38 -16.67 -9.75
C ILE A 163 5.84 -15.68 -8.67
N VAL A 164 7.01 -15.91 -8.08
CA VAL A 164 7.56 -15.03 -7.03
C VAL A 164 7.82 -13.63 -7.57
N GLY A 165 8.35 -13.50 -8.79
CA GLY A 165 8.52 -12.21 -9.46
C GLY A 165 7.19 -11.48 -9.67
N ASN A 166 6.18 -12.17 -10.21
CA ASN A 166 4.84 -11.61 -10.42
C ASN A 166 4.18 -11.18 -9.10
N LEU A 167 4.34 -11.95 -8.02
CA LEU A 167 3.84 -11.59 -6.70
C LEU A 167 4.54 -10.35 -6.12
N GLN A 168 5.85 -10.19 -6.33
CA GLN A 168 6.59 -8.99 -5.91
C GLN A 168 6.11 -7.75 -6.66
N VAL A 169 5.87 -7.85 -7.97
CA VAL A 169 5.31 -6.75 -8.77
C VAL A 169 3.93 -6.36 -8.27
N ALA A 170 3.03 -7.34 -8.05
CA ALA A 170 1.70 -7.08 -7.51
C ALA A 170 1.76 -6.44 -6.10
N GLN A 171 2.68 -6.89 -5.24
CA GLN A 171 2.88 -6.30 -3.91
C GLN A 171 3.36 -4.84 -4.00
N ALA A 172 4.28 -4.53 -4.91
CA ALA A 172 4.76 -3.16 -5.13
C ALA A 172 3.62 -2.25 -5.61
N GLN A 173 2.83 -2.71 -6.59
CA GLN A 173 1.67 -1.98 -7.09
C GLN A 173 0.62 -1.72 -5.99
N VAL A 174 0.32 -2.70 -5.14
CA VAL A 174 -0.58 -2.52 -3.98
C VAL A 174 -0.02 -1.53 -2.96
N THR A 175 1.29 -1.59 -2.68
CA THR A 175 1.95 -0.68 -1.73
C THR A 175 1.88 0.76 -2.20
N ASP A 176 2.13 1.01 -3.49
CA ASP A 176 1.99 2.33 -4.09
C ASP A 176 0.55 2.85 -4.00
N VAL A 177 -0.45 1.98 -4.21
CA VAL A 177 -1.86 2.34 -4.09
C VAL A 177 -2.20 2.78 -2.66
N VAL A 178 -1.74 2.04 -1.65
CA VAL A 178 -1.97 2.36 -0.23
C VAL A 178 -1.29 3.67 0.15
N GLN A 179 -0.05 3.89 -0.30
CA GLN A 179 0.68 5.14 -0.04
C GLN A 179 0.03 6.35 -0.71
N ASN A 180 -0.44 6.20 -1.95
CA ASN A 180 -1.16 7.26 -2.65
C ASN A 180 -2.47 7.59 -1.94
N GLN A 181 -3.21 6.59 -1.46
CA GLN A 181 -4.45 6.81 -0.70
C GLN A 181 -4.19 7.55 0.62
N ALA A 182 -3.16 7.16 1.38
CA ALA A 182 -2.78 7.85 2.61
C ALA A 182 -2.39 9.31 2.38
N THR A 183 -1.63 9.57 1.30
CA THR A 183 -1.19 10.91 0.92
C THR A 183 -2.37 11.78 0.49
N THR A 184 -3.28 11.25 -0.34
CA THR A 184 -4.48 11.98 -0.78
C THR A 184 -5.41 12.29 0.39
N LEU A 185 -5.60 11.35 1.32
CA LEU A 185 -6.43 11.57 2.51
C LEU A 185 -5.82 12.61 3.45
N ALA A 186 -4.49 12.57 3.64
CA ALA A 186 -3.76 13.59 4.41
C ALA A 186 -3.87 14.98 3.77
N LYS A 187 -3.72 15.07 2.43
CA LYS A 187 -3.91 16.32 1.70
C LYS A 187 -5.34 16.85 1.82
N TYR A 188 -6.37 16.00 1.68
CA TYR A 188 -7.77 16.39 1.87
C TYR A 188 -8.04 16.92 3.28
N ARG A 189 -7.50 16.25 4.32
CA ARG A 189 -7.67 16.70 5.70
C ARG A 189 -7.00 18.05 5.95
N ASN A 190 -5.71 18.16 5.61
CA ASN A 190 -4.90 19.35 5.90
C ASN A 190 -5.30 20.55 5.02
N SER A 191 -5.73 20.30 3.79
CA SER A 191 -6.02 21.34 2.80
C SER A 191 -7.51 21.62 2.64
N LEU A 192 -8.39 21.11 3.51
CA LEU A 192 -9.82 21.46 3.44
C LEU A 192 -10.48 21.38 4.82
N VAL A 193 -10.42 20.21 5.45
CA VAL A 193 -11.15 19.94 6.70
C VAL A 193 -10.62 20.81 7.84
N ASP A 194 -9.30 20.83 8.05
CA ASP A 194 -8.70 21.58 9.15
C ASP A 194 -8.88 23.11 9.00
N PRO A 195 -8.65 23.71 7.81
CA PRO A 195 -8.98 25.12 7.55
C PRO A 195 -10.45 25.49 7.81
N LEU A 196 -11.41 24.66 7.37
CA LEU A 196 -12.84 24.92 7.58
C LEU A 196 -13.23 24.83 9.06
N ASN A 197 -12.64 23.89 9.80
CA ASN A 197 -12.83 23.80 11.25
C ASN A 197 -12.25 25.02 11.98
N ALA A 198 -11.06 25.49 11.59
CA ALA A 198 -10.44 26.69 12.14
C ALA A 198 -11.29 27.95 11.86
N TYR A 199 -11.91 28.02 10.68
CA TYR A 199 -12.83 29.10 10.32
C TYR A 199 -14.09 29.12 11.19
N SER A 200 -14.75 27.97 11.33
CA SER A 200 -15.92 27.81 12.21
C SER A 200 -15.61 28.17 13.66
N LYS A 201 -14.44 27.76 14.16
CA LYS A 201 -13.96 28.12 15.49
C LYS A 201 -13.77 29.63 15.66
N SER A 202 -13.15 30.30 14.70
CA SER A 202 -12.91 31.75 14.77
C SER A 202 -14.21 32.55 14.82
N PHE A 203 -15.25 32.12 14.10
CA PHE A 203 -16.57 32.73 14.18
C PHE A 203 -17.23 32.53 15.55
N THR A 204 -17.08 31.32 16.11
CA THR A 204 -17.58 31.00 17.47
C THR A 204 -16.87 31.82 18.54
N ASP A 205 -15.55 31.99 18.42
CA ASP A 205 -14.76 32.79 19.37
C ASP A 205 -15.18 34.27 19.33
N ILE A 206 -15.42 34.84 18.13
CA ILE A 206 -15.97 36.21 17.98
C ILE A 206 -17.37 36.33 18.57
N SER A 207 -18.23 35.34 18.33
CA SER A 207 -19.58 35.30 18.91
C SER A 207 -19.52 35.31 20.43
N ASN A 208 -18.63 34.51 21.04
CA ASN A 208 -18.46 34.47 22.48
C ASN A 208 -17.92 35.79 23.06
N VAL A 209 -16.94 36.40 22.38
CA VAL A 209 -16.44 37.74 22.74
C VAL A 209 -17.56 38.78 22.71
N SER A 210 -18.42 38.75 21.68
CA SER A 210 -19.55 39.68 21.56
C SER A 210 -20.58 39.47 22.68
N ALA A 211 -20.96 38.22 22.97
CA ALA A 211 -21.91 37.88 24.03
C ALA A 211 -21.40 38.25 25.42
N GLY A 212 -20.12 37.99 25.70
CA GLY A 212 -19.47 38.37 26.96
C GLY A 212 -19.39 39.89 27.15
N THR A 213 -19.17 40.64 26.07
CA THR A 213 -19.16 42.11 26.10
C THR A 213 -20.56 42.68 26.37
N VAL A 214 -21.60 42.15 25.71
CA VAL A 214 -22.99 42.52 25.96
C VAL A 214 -23.38 42.25 27.41
N THR A 215 -23.06 41.05 27.93
CA THR A 215 -23.35 40.69 29.33
C THR A 215 -22.66 41.62 30.32
N THR A 216 -21.40 41.97 30.05
CA THR A 216 -20.64 42.89 30.90
C THR A 216 -21.22 44.31 30.85
N MET A 217 -21.72 44.75 29.69
CA MET A 217 -22.38 46.06 29.53
C MET A 217 -23.75 46.11 30.21
N ASP A 218 -24.55 45.03 30.12
CA ASP A 218 -25.84 44.91 30.78
C ASP A 218 -25.68 44.94 32.31
N ASN A 219 -24.71 44.20 32.84
CA ASN A 219 -24.40 44.20 34.28
C ASN A 219 -23.99 45.60 34.77
N LEU A 220 -23.14 46.30 34.02
CA LEU A 220 -22.79 47.69 34.35
C LEU A 220 -24.03 48.59 34.32
N GLY A 221 -24.88 48.46 33.30
CA GLY A 221 -26.14 49.20 33.19
C GLY A 221 -27.05 48.98 34.39
N GLY A 222 -27.24 47.73 34.83
CA GLY A 222 -28.01 47.39 36.01
C GLY A 222 -27.46 48.01 37.30
N VAL A 223 -26.15 47.95 37.50
CA VAL A 223 -25.49 48.56 38.68
C VAL A 223 -25.60 50.09 38.67
N LEU A 224 -25.47 50.73 37.49
CA LEU A 224 -25.67 52.17 37.35
C LEU A 224 -27.11 52.58 37.70
N THR A 225 -28.11 51.82 37.23
CA THR A 225 -29.52 52.03 37.56
C THR A 225 -29.77 51.88 39.06
N GLY A 226 -29.32 50.79 39.68
CA GLY A 226 -29.47 50.57 41.12
C GLY A 226 -28.77 51.63 41.98
N THR A 227 -27.62 52.15 41.52
CA THR A 227 -26.94 53.28 42.18
C THR A 227 -27.78 54.56 42.11
N ASN A 228 -28.41 54.84 40.95
CA ASN A 228 -29.28 56.01 40.77
C ASN A 228 -30.56 55.89 41.61
N GLU A 229 -31.15 54.70 41.70
CA GLU A 229 -32.31 54.42 42.56
C GLU A 229 -31.97 54.62 44.04
N ALA A 230 -30.84 54.10 44.51
CA ALA A 230 -30.38 54.30 45.89
C ALA A 230 -30.14 55.78 46.22
N PHE A 231 -29.59 56.55 45.27
CA PHE A 231 -29.44 57.99 45.43
C PHE A 231 -30.79 58.72 45.47
N THR A 232 -31.73 58.33 44.62
CA THR A 232 -33.09 58.91 44.59
C THR A 232 -33.85 58.64 45.88
N SER A 233 -33.69 57.45 46.48
CA SER A 233 -34.28 57.10 47.78
C SER A 233 -33.87 58.05 48.92
N ILE A 234 -32.60 58.50 48.91
CA ILE A 234 -32.13 59.54 49.86
C ILE A 234 -32.89 60.86 49.65
N ILE A 235 -33.08 61.26 48.39
CA ILE A 235 -33.80 62.49 48.04
C ILE A 235 -35.25 62.41 48.51
N ASP A 236 -35.92 61.29 48.29
CA ASP A 236 -37.33 61.12 48.62
C ASP A 236 -37.56 61.00 50.13
N THR A 237 -36.68 60.30 50.87
CA THR A 237 -36.71 60.28 52.35
C THR A 237 -36.57 61.70 52.92
N LYS A 238 -35.77 62.57 52.29
CA LYS A 238 -35.63 63.97 52.70
C LYS A 238 -36.86 64.83 52.43
N LYS A 239 -37.71 64.47 51.45
CA LYS A 239 -38.92 65.25 51.11
C LYS A 239 -40.09 65.02 52.06
N ASP A 240 -40.15 63.88 52.73
CA ASP A 240 -41.23 63.55 53.66
C ASP A 240 -41.17 64.39 54.95
N TYR A 241 -40.00 64.97 55.31
CA TYR A 241 -39.74 65.79 56.52
C TYR A 241 -40.18 65.18 57.87
N SER A 242 -40.80 63.99 57.85
CA SER A 242 -41.37 63.23 58.96
C SER A 242 -40.55 61.99 59.31
N GLY A 243 -39.56 61.63 58.48
CA GLY A 243 -38.70 60.47 58.68
C GLY A 243 -37.68 60.68 59.79
N ASP A 244 -37.62 59.76 60.75
CA ASP A 244 -36.62 59.78 61.82
C ASP A 244 -35.21 59.57 61.24
N VAL A 245 -34.20 60.17 61.91
CA VAL A 245 -32.78 60.19 61.53
C VAL A 245 -32.25 58.81 61.08
N GLU A 246 -32.78 57.73 61.65
CA GLU A 246 -32.47 56.34 61.32
C GLU A 246 -32.77 55.97 59.84
N SER A 247 -33.88 56.46 59.28
CA SER A 247 -34.25 56.21 57.86
C SER A 247 -33.26 56.83 56.88
N VAL A 248 -32.76 58.03 57.20
CA VAL A 248 -31.75 58.74 56.42
C VAL A 248 -30.41 58.02 56.49
N ILE A 249 -30.03 57.54 57.68
CA ILE A 249 -28.81 56.75 57.88
C ILE A 249 -28.87 55.45 57.05
N ASN A 250 -30.00 54.76 57.05
CA ASN A 250 -30.18 53.53 56.28
C ASN A 250 -30.09 53.77 54.77
N SER A 251 -30.74 54.82 54.24
CA SER A 251 -30.65 55.17 52.82
C SER A 251 -29.24 55.62 52.40
N GLN A 252 -28.51 56.34 53.26
CA GLN A 252 -27.11 56.69 53.02
C GLN A 252 -26.20 55.46 53.02
N SER A 253 -26.43 54.51 53.93
CA SER A 253 -25.71 53.23 53.95
C SER A 253 -25.95 52.41 52.68
N ALA A 254 -27.21 52.32 52.22
CA ALA A 254 -27.56 51.63 50.98
C ALA A 254 -26.90 52.28 49.74
N TRP A 255 -26.89 53.61 49.66
CA TRP A 255 -26.20 54.33 48.58
C TRP A 255 -24.68 54.11 48.61
N SER A 256 -24.07 54.13 49.79
CA SER A 256 -22.63 53.83 49.96
C SER A 256 -22.29 52.42 49.45
N GLN A 257 -23.12 51.44 49.77
CA GLN A 257 -22.97 50.07 49.27
C GLN A 257 -23.16 49.98 47.74
N ALA A 258 -24.16 50.67 47.19
CA ALA A 258 -24.38 50.72 45.74
C ALA A 258 -23.21 51.37 44.99
N MET A 259 -22.60 52.43 45.56
CA MET A 259 -21.40 53.06 45.03
C MET A 259 -20.19 52.12 45.05
N ALA A 260 -19.99 51.36 46.13
CA ALA A 260 -18.92 50.35 46.19
C ALA A 260 -19.12 49.25 45.12
N GLN A 261 -20.36 48.79 44.90
CA GLN A 261 -20.68 47.83 43.84
C GLN A 261 -20.44 48.42 42.45
N ARG A 262 -20.74 49.71 42.25
CA ARG A 262 -20.46 50.43 41.00
C ARG A 262 -18.97 50.52 40.70
N GLU A 263 -18.14 50.84 41.69
CA GLU A 263 -16.68 50.88 41.51
C GLU A 263 -16.13 49.51 41.13
N LEU A 264 -16.60 48.45 41.78
CA LEU A 264 -16.23 47.08 41.44
C LEU A 264 -16.68 46.69 40.02
N ALA A 265 -17.92 47.02 39.64
CA ALA A 265 -18.45 46.76 38.31
C ALA A 265 -17.70 47.51 37.21
N LEU A 266 -17.29 48.76 37.46
CA LEU A 266 -16.45 49.55 36.55
C LEU A 266 -15.05 48.94 36.40
N GLY A 267 -14.45 48.47 37.50
CA GLY A 267 -13.17 47.76 37.46
C GLY A 267 -13.24 46.45 36.67
N ASN A 268 -14.30 45.68 36.84
CA ASN A 268 -14.56 44.45 36.09
C ASN A 268 -14.84 44.73 34.61
N PHE A 269 -15.65 45.76 34.31
CA PHE A 269 -15.92 46.21 32.94
C PHE A 269 -14.61 46.57 32.22
N TYR A 270 -13.76 47.38 32.86
CA TYR A 270 -12.46 47.77 32.32
C TYR A 270 -11.53 46.56 32.10
N THR A 271 -11.47 45.64 33.06
CA THR A 271 -10.62 44.44 32.97
C THR A 271 -11.08 43.51 31.86
N ASN A 272 -12.38 43.23 31.79
CA ASN A 272 -12.98 42.38 30.76
C ASN A 272 -12.81 42.99 29.36
N LEU A 273 -13.02 44.29 29.20
CA LEU A 273 -12.86 44.98 27.91
C LEU A 273 -11.41 44.96 27.41
N ARG A 274 -10.41 44.98 28.31
CA ARG A 274 -9.00 44.83 27.94
C ARG A 274 -8.59 43.38 27.63
N ALA A 275 -9.27 42.40 28.23
CA ALA A 275 -9.05 40.98 27.95
C ALA A 275 -9.70 40.54 26.62
N VAL A 276 -10.64 41.32 26.11
CA VAL A 276 -11.31 41.10 24.83
C VAL A 276 -10.35 41.44 23.68
N ASP A 277 -9.71 40.41 23.11
CA ASP A 277 -8.80 40.55 21.97
C ASP A 277 -9.53 40.40 20.63
N VAL A 278 -10.25 41.47 20.25
CA VAL A 278 -10.96 41.58 18.97
C VAL A 278 -9.98 41.59 17.80
N SER A 279 -8.77 42.14 17.99
CA SER A 279 -7.76 42.29 16.94
C SER A 279 -7.22 40.93 16.51
N SER A 280 -6.92 40.03 17.44
CA SER A 280 -6.47 38.68 17.11
C SER A 280 -7.56 37.87 16.42
N ALA A 281 -8.81 37.99 16.87
CA ALA A 281 -9.94 37.29 16.26
C ALA A 281 -10.22 37.76 14.82
N LEU A 282 -10.21 39.08 14.57
CA LEU A 282 -10.34 39.64 13.22
C LEU A 282 -9.13 39.34 12.34
N ASN A 283 -7.92 39.34 12.89
CA ASN A 283 -6.73 38.96 12.13
C ASN A 283 -6.80 37.48 11.70
N GLY A 284 -7.27 36.59 12.57
CA GLY A 284 -7.53 35.19 12.22
C GLY A 284 -8.51 35.04 11.06
N LEU A 285 -9.62 35.78 11.08
CA LEU A 285 -10.57 35.83 9.95
C LEU A 285 -9.94 36.42 8.68
N ASN A 286 -9.15 37.47 8.81
CA ASN A 286 -8.50 38.13 7.67
C ASN A 286 -7.47 37.21 7.00
N VAL A 287 -6.63 36.51 7.78
CA VAL A 287 -5.70 35.51 7.26
C VAL A 287 -6.46 34.39 6.54
N MET A 288 -7.56 33.90 7.11
CA MET A 288 -8.37 32.89 6.42
C MET A 288 -9.00 33.40 5.12
N ASN A 289 -9.52 34.63 5.11
CA ASN A 289 -10.18 35.21 3.94
C ASN A 289 -9.22 35.61 2.81
N THR A 290 -7.99 36.02 3.16
CA THR A 290 -7.03 36.59 2.19
C THR A 290 -5.90 35.65 1.82
N GLN A 291 -5.61 34.63 2.63
CA GLN A 291 -4.52 33.69 2.38
C GLN A 291 -5.06 32.26 2.25
N THR A 292 -5.82 31.79 3.24
CA THR A 292 -6.26 30.39 3.27
C THR A 292 -7.33 30.07 2.22
N PHE A 293 -8.46 30.77 2.16
CA PHE A 293 -9.50 30.51 1.14
C PHE A 293 -9.02 30.74 -0.29
N PRO A 294 -8.27 31.81 -0.61
CA PRO A 294 -7.67 31.94 -1.93
C PRO A 294 -6.73 30.79 -2.25
N SER A 295 -5.95 30.29 -1.28
CA SER A 295 -5.16 29.06 -1.49
C SER A 295 -6.02 27.81 -1.66
N LEU A 296 -7.22 27.70 -1.07
CA LEU A 296 -8.12 26.57 -1.28
C LEU A 296 -8.76 26.58 -2.68
N VAL A 297 -9.06 27.77 -3.19
CA VAL A 297 -9.69 27.99 -4.50
C VAL A 297 -8.65 28.00 -5.63
N ALA A 298 -7.44 28.50 -5.35
CA ALA A 298 -6.35 28.60 -6.33
C ALA A 298 -5.40 27.41 -6.29
N ALA A 299 -5.19 26.78 -5.13
CA ALA A 299 -4.57 25.47 -5.15
C ALA A 299 -5.56 24.54 -5.85
N GLN A 300 -4.99 23.59 -6.57
CA GLN A 300 -5.69 22.51 -7.20
C GLN A 300 -5.81 21.30 -6.24
N PRO A 301 -6.07 21.36 -4.91
CA PRO A 301 -5.98 20.16 -4.09
C PRO A 301 -7.21 19.26 -4.31
N ILE A 302 -8.35 19.81 -4.73
CA ILE A 302 -9.51 19.04 -5.17
C ILE A 302 -9.22 18.43 -6.53
N ASP A 303 -8.71 19.21 -7.50
CA ASP A 303 -8.32 18.67 -8.80
C ASP A 303 -7.18 17.66 -8.68
N ASP A 304 -6.19 17.86 -7.82
CA ASP A 304 -5.09 16.92 -7.52
C ASP A 304 -5.60 15.69 -6.78
N ALA A 305 -6.57 15.81 -5.87
CA ALA A 305 -7.20 14.68 -5.21
C ALA A 305 -8.08 13.88 -6.18
N VAL A 306 -8.83 14.56 -7.05
CA VAL A 306 -9.63 13.97 -8.12
C VAL A 306 -8.71 13.31 -9.15
N ASN A 307 -7.64 13.98 -9.60
CA ASN A 307 -6.62 13.44 -10.50
C ASN A 307 -5.89 12.26 -9.86
N GLY A 308 -5.58 12.33 -8.56
CA GLY A 308 -4.98 11.22 -7.81
C GLY A 308 -5.92 10.02 -7.67
N LEU A 309 -7.23 10.26 -7.49
CA LEU A 309 -8.27 9.23 -7.47
C LEU A 309 -8.51 8.63 -8.87
N THR A 310 -8.48 9.45 -9.93
CA THR A 310 -8.57 9.01 -11.32
C THR A 310 -7.36 8.17 -11.71
N ALA A 311 -6.13 8.62 -11.40
CA ALA A 311 -4.91 7.86 -11.62
C ALA A 311 -4.90 6.54 -10.82
N LEU A 312 -5.48 6.52 -9.62
CA LEU A 312 -5.70 5.28 -8.87
C LEU A 312 -6.65 4.34 -9.60
N ASN A 313 -7.78 4.85 -10.11
CA ASN A 313 -8.76 4.06 -10.84
C ASN A 313 -8.16 3.48 -12.13
N GLU A 314 -7.42 4.27 -12.90
CA GLU A 314 -6.70 3.83 -14.10
C GLU A 314 -5.66 2.75 -13.78
N ARG A 315 -4.93 2.87 -12.67
CA ARG A 315 -3.96 1.84 -12.23
C ARG A 315 -4.66 0.54 -11.81
N LEU A 316 -5.82 0.61 -11.17
CA LEU A 316 -6.62 -0.56 -10.80
C LEU A 316 -7.18 -1.27 -12.04
N GLU A 317 -7.66 -0.50 -13.02
CA GLU A 317 -8.11 -1.02 -14.31
C GLU A 317 -6.95 -1.64 -15.11
N GLY A 318 -5.77 -0.99 -15.11
CA GLY A 318 -4.55 -1.53 -15.70
C GLY A 318 -4.11 -2.84 -15.06
N PHE A 319 -4.15 -2.92 -13.73
CA PHE A 319 -3.87 -4.15 -12.99
C PHE A 319 -4.88 -5.26 -13.28
N GLU A 320 -6.18 -4.93 -13.34
CA GLU A 320 -7.23 -5.88 -13.73
C GLU A 320 -7.02 -6.38 -15.17
N SER A 321 -6.64 -5.50 -16.08
CA SER A 321 -6.31 -5.84 -17.47
C SER A 321 -5.04 -6.68 -17.57
N GLU A 322 -4.01 -6.44 -16.73
CA GLU A 322 -2.76 -7.19 -16.72
C GLU A 322 -2.98 -8.60 -16.15
N ILE A 323 -3.79 -8.73 -15.08
CA ILE A 323 -4.26 -10.02 -14.58
C ILE A 323 -5.09 -10.75 -15.63
N SER A 324 -6.01 -10.05 -16.30
CA SER A 324 -6.89 -10.65 -17.31
C SER A 324 -6.12 -11.07 -18.56
N SER A 325 -5.17 -10.25 -19.03
CA SER A 325 -4.27 -10.57 -20.15
C SER A 325 -3.38 -11.76 -19.82
N ASN A 326 -2.81 -11.82 -18.63
CA ASN A 326 -2.04 -12.98 -18.19
C ASN A 326 -2.92 -14.23 -18.09
N ASN A 327 -4.22 -14.11 -17.80
CA ASN A 327 -5.18 -15.22 -17.83
C ASN A 327 -5.64 -15.59 -19.25
N GLU A 328 -5.75 -14.63 -20.18
CA GLU A 328 -6.13 -14.85 -21.58
C GLU A 328 -4.98 -15.43 -22.41
N GLU A 329 -3.72 -15.03 -22.18
CA GLU A 329 -2.54 -15.71 -22.75
C GLU A 329 -2.39 -17.15 -22.22
N VAL A 330 -3.06 -17.50 -21.11
CA VAL A 330 -3.10 -18.84 -20.51
C VAL A 330 -4.27 -19.71 -21.05
N THR A 331 -5.26 -19.12 -21.71
CA THR A 331 -6.45 -19.82 -22.24
C THR A 331 -6.50 -19.97 -23.77
N LYS A 332 -5.51 -19.45 -24.51
CA LYS A 332 -5.29 -19.70 -25.95
C LYS A 332 -4.12 -20.64 -26.19
#